data_AF-A0A1H8WLM2-F1
#
_entry.id   AF-A0A1H8WLM2-F1
#
_cell.length_a   1.000
_cell.length_b   1.000
_cell.length_c   1.000
_cell.angle_alpha   90.00
_cell.angle_beta   90.00
_cell.angle_gamma   90.00
#
_symmetry.space_group_name_H-M   'P 1'
#
loop_
_entity.id
_entity.type
_entity.pdbx_description
1 polymer ?
#
loop_
_entity_poly.entity_id
_entity_poly.type
_entity_poly.pdbx_seq_one_letter_code
_entity_poly.pdbx_strand_id
1 'polypeptide(L)'
;MLGRINPADNSTIDIPVEGAIGPYRGIAIGESAVWVPDIGSKTIFKVDPQANRVVMRTAADLFDSEVSIGVGAGAVWVVTMAGKNVTSKDYDRELSRFNASTGVLEATLQFPARGAAAIFDYGWFGSLGSTRMNSIAWTRRPIVSSRQLLCANGRASWHPFGSLIRATARCSGLTGEAMR
;
A
#
# COMPACT_ATOMS: atom_id res chain seq x y z
N MET A 1 17.74 -5.00 -9.89
CA MET A 1 17.93 -6.37 -9.37
C MET A 1 17.39 -6.44 -7.96
N LEU A 2 16.80 -7.58 -7.55
CA LEU A 2 16.26 -7.78 -6.21
C LEU A 2 17.26 -8.62 -5.41
N GLY A 3 17.86 -8.04 -4.37
CA GLY A 3 18.80 -8.77 -3.50
C GLY A 3 18.08 -9.42 -2.32
N ARG A 4 18.46 -10.66 -2.00
CA ARG A 4 18.08 -11.33 -0.76
C ARG A 4 19.34 -11.51 0.10
N ILE A 5 19.24 -11.13 1.37
CA ILE A 5 20.32 -11.26 2.35
C ILE A 5 20.03 -12.47 3.25
N ASN A 6 21.03 -13.33 3.47
CA ASN A 6 21.00 -14.33 4.52
C ASN A 6 21.44 -13.68 5.84
N PRO A 7 20.57 -13.62 6.87
CA PRO A 7 20.91 -12.97 8.13
C PRO A 7 21.93 -13.73 8.97
N ALA A 8 22.17 -15.01 8.69
CA ALA A 8 23.13 -15.81 9.47
C ALA A 8 24.60 -15.45 9.15
N ASP A 9 24.89 -15.04 7.92
CA ASP A 9 26.25 -14.82 7.42
C ASP A 9 26.41 -13.55 6.57
N ASN A 10 25.36 -12.76 6.41
CA ASN A 10 25.28 -11.56 5.56
C ASN A 10 25.57 -11.80 4.07
N SER A 11 25.56 -13.06 3.61
CA SER A 11 25.68 -13.36 2.18
C SER A 11 24.45 -12.89 1.41
N THR A 12 24.64 -12.58 0.13
CA THR A 12 23.58 -12.06 -0.74
C THR A 12 23.36 -12.96 -1.95
N ILE A 13 22.09 -13.12 -2.31
CA ILE A 13 21.67 -13.78 -3.55
C ILE A 13 20.90 -12.76 -4.39
N ASP A 14 21.26 -12.66 -5.67
CA ASP A 14 20.50 -11.88 -6.63
C ASP A 14 19.33 -12.69 -7.19
N ILE A 15 18.15 -12.09 -7.11
CA ILE A 15 16.91 -12.65 -7.66
C ILE A 15 16.61 -11.89 -8.97
N PRO A 16 16.63 -12.58 -10.13
CA PRO A 16 16.24 -11.97 -11.38
C PRO A 16 14.73 -11.69 -11.40
N VAL A 17 14.38 -10.42 -11.64
CA VAL A 17 12.99 -10.02 -11.88
C VAL A 17 12.80 -9.90 -13.40
N GLU A 18 12.60 -11.03 -14.04
CA GLU A 18 12.49 -11.09 -15.51
C GLU A 18 11.35 -10.22 -16.04
N GLY A 19 11.66 -9.38 -17.04
CA GLY A 19 10.73 -8.46 -17.66
C GLY A 19 10.66 -7.09 -16.98
N ALA A 20 11.34 -6.89 -15.86
CA ALA A 20 11.48 -5.56 -15.28
C ALA A 20 12.50 -4.72 -16.08
N ILE A 21 12.16 -3.47 -16.36
CA ILE A 21 12.99 -2.55 -17.17
C ILE A 21 13.26 -1.22 -16.47
N GLY A 22 12.68 -1.00 -15.29
CA GLY A 22 12.80 0.24 -14.54
C GLY A 22 13.43 0.05 -13.15
N PRO A 23 13.50 1.15 -12.38
CA PRO A 23 13.83 1.07 -10.97
C PRO A 23 12.66 0.51 -10.18
N TYR A 24 12.97 -0.31 -9.17
CA TYR A 24 11.97 -0.77 -8.21
C TYR A 24 11.71 0.35 -7.20
N ARG A 25 10.46 0.76 -7.08
CA ARG A 25 10.08 1.93 -6.27
C ARG A 25 9.09 1.54 -5.20
N GLY A 26 9.51 0.67 -4.29
CA GLY A 26 8.67 0.10 -3.24
C GLY A 26 8.88 -1.41 -3.18
N ILE A 27 8.48 -2.00 -2.06
CA ILE A 27 8.47 -3.44 -1.85
C ILE A 27 7.47 -3.75 -0.75
N ALA A 28 6.73 -4.85 -0.89
CA ALA A 28 5.87 -5.35 0.16
C ALA A 28 5.97 -6.87 0.28
N ILE A 29 5.72 -7.37 1.49
CA ILE A 29 5.72 -8.80 1.79
C ILE A 29 4.34 -9.16 2.33
N GLY A 30 3.77 -10.24 1.82
CA GLY A 30 2.48 -10.75 2.26
C GLY A 30 1.88 -11.70 1.23
N GLU A 31 0.81 -12.40 1.60
CA GLU A 31 0.15 -13.39 0.72
C GLU A 31 1.16 -14.40 0.14
N SER A 32 2.11 -14.82 0.99
CA SER A 32 3.21 -15.76 0.69
C SER A 32 4.15 -15.33 -0.44
N ALA A 33 4.28 -14.03 -0.70
CA ALA A 33 5.14 -13.51 -1.77
C ALA A 33 5.82 -12.18 -1.40
N VAL A 34 6.82 -11.84 -2.21
CA VAL A 34 7.41 -10.50 -2.28
C VAL A 34 6.83 -9.79 -3.50
N TRP A 35 6.38 -8.56 -3.31
CA TRP A 35 5.72 -7.75 -4.33
C TRP A 35 6.60 -6.57 -4.70
N VAL A 36 6.98 -6.50 -5.98
CA VAL A 36 7.97 -5.56 -6.49
C VAL A 36 7.36 -4.70 -7.60
N PRO A 37 6.95 -3.46 -7.30
CA PRO A 37 6.53 -2.50 -8.32
C PRO A 37 7.74 -1.99 -9.12
N ASP A 38 7.65 -2.12 -10.44
CA ASP A 38 8.61 -1.61 -11.42
C ASP A 38 7.96 -0.47 -12.23
N ILE A 39 8.44 0.75 -12.02
CA ILE A 39 7.80 1.93 -12.63
C ILE A 39 8.09 2.06 -14.12
N GLY A 40 9.15 1.41 -14.63
CA GLY A 40 9.52 1.45 -16.04
C GLY A 40 8.61 0.58 -16.90
N SER A 41 8.33 -0.65 -16.45
CA SER A 41 7.40 -1.58 -17.10
C SER A 41 5.94 -1.39 -16.68
N LYS A 42 5.64 -0.46 -15.76
CA LYS A 42 4.28 -0.24 -15.22
C LYS A 42 3.65 -1.57 -14.75
N THR A 43 4.43 -2.32 -13.99
CA THR A 43 4.10 -3.69 -13.60
C THR A 43 4.43 -3.91 -12.12
N ILE A 44 3.56 -4.65 -11.44
CA ILE A 44 3.81 -5.23 -10.13
C ILE A 44 4.21 -6.69 -10.33
N PHE A 45 5.42 -7.04 -9.93
CA PHE A 45 5.92 -8.41 -9.99
C PHE A 45 5.63 -9.13 -8.66
N LYS A 46 5.05 -10.33 -8.72
CA LYS A 46 4.98 -11.27 -7.60
C LYS A 46 6.17 -12.21 -7.68
N VAL A 47 7.00 -12.21 -6.66
CA VAL A 47 8.17 -13.06 -6.54
C VAL A 47 7.92 -14.10 -5.45
N ASP A 48 8.14 -15.36 -5.79
CA ASP A 48 8.16 -16.45 -4.83
C ASP A 48 9.52 -16.45 -4.10
N PRO A 49 9.56 -16.19 -2.78
CA PRO A 49 10.81 -16.13 -2.04
C PRO A 49 11.40 -17.51 -1.73
N GLN A 50 10.67 -18.62 -1.92
CA GLN A 50 11.22 -19.97 -1.78
C GLN A 50 11.89 -20.39 -3.09
N ALA A 51 11.23 -20.14 -4.21
CA ALA A 51 11.77 -20.46 -5.54
C ALA A 51 12.71 -19.39 -6.12
N ASN A 52 12.82 -18.22 -5.48
CA ASN A 52 13.59 -17.06 -5.94
C ASN A 52 13.32 -16.70 -7.41
N ARG A 53 12.04 -16.63 -7.79
CA ARG A 53 11.63 -16.28 -9.17
C ARG A 53 10.30 -15.55 -9.23
N VAL A 54 10.10 -14.81 -10.31
CA VAL A 54 8.80 -14.20 -10.64
C VAL A 54 7.79 -15.31 -10.92
N VAL A 55 6.63 -15.23 -10.28
CA VAL A 55 5.50 -16.15 -10.46
C VAL A 55 4.24 -15.47 -11.00
N MET A 56 4.19 -14.14 -11.01
CA MET A 56 3.11 -13.36 -11.62
C MET A 56 3.60 -11.97 -12.01
N ARG A 57 3.01 -11.43 -13.09
CA ARG A 57 3.20 -10.05 -13.56
C ARG A 57 1.84 -9.40 -13.68
N THR A 58 1.63 -8.29 -13.01
CA THR A 58 0.36 -7.55 -13.02
C THR A 58 0.58 -6.15 -13.54
N ALA A 59 -0.03 -5.82 -14.67
CA ALA A 59 -0.02 -4.46 -15.19
C ALA A 59 -0.71 -3.51 -14.19
N ALA A 60 -0.08 -2.38 -13.92
CA ALA A 60 -0.60 -1.34 -13.03
C ALA A 60 -0.10 0.02 -13.51
N ASP A 61 -0.97 1.01 -13.55
CA ASP A 61 -0.62 2.37 -13.97
C ASP A 61 0.13 3.10 -12.84
N LEU A 62 1.37 2.69 -12.59
CA LEU A 62 2.25 3.22 -11.55
C LEU A 62 2.78 4.60 -11.92
N PHE A 63 2.95 5.49 -10.94
CA PHE A 63 3.65 6.76 -11.14
C PHE A 63 5.13 6.56 -11.49
N ASP A 64 5.76 7.58 -12.08
CA ASP A 64 7.22 7.61 -12.30
C ASP A 64 8.03 7.97 -11.04
N SER A 65 7.41 7.87 -9.86
CA SER A 65 7.96 8.21 -8.56
C SER A 65 7.87 7.03 -7.58
N GLU A 66 8.06 7.28 -6.28
CA GLU A 66 7.91 6.26 -5.23
C GLU A 66 6.49 5.67 -5.23
N VAL A 67 6.39 4.34 -5.28
CA VAL A 67 5.11 3.62 -5.23
C VAL A 67 4.82 3.23 -3.78
N SER A 68 3.62 3.57 -3.33
CA SER A 68 3.08 3.03 -2.10
C SER A 68 2.30 1.75 -2.38
N ILE A 69 2.72 0.67 -1.71
CA ILE A 69 2.17 -0.67 -1.86
C ILE A 69 1.95 -1.30 -0.48
N GLY A 70 0.77 -1.89 -0.28
CA GLY A 70 0.41 -2.68 0.90
C GLY A 70 -0.17 -4.03 0.48
N VAL A 71 0.02 -5.07 1.29
CA VAL A 71 -0.40 -6.44 0.97
C VAL A 71 -1.16 -7.06 2.14
N GLY A 72 -2.31 -7.65 1.85
CA GLY A 72 -3.12 -8.38 2.82
C GLY A 72 -4.58 -8.49 2.42
N ALA A 73 -5.34 -9.27 3.19
CA ALA A 73 -6.73 -9.64 2.90
C ALA A 73 -6.92 -10.28 1.52
N GLY A 74 -5.94 -11.05 1.05
CA GLY A 74 -5.98 -11.67 -0.28
C GLY A 74 -5.74 -10.69 -1.43
N ALA A 75 -5.22 -9.49 -1.13
CA ALA A 75 -5.06 -8.42 -2.12
C ALA A 75 -3.75 -7.65 -1.98
N VAL A 76 -3.39 -6.97 -3.07
CA VAL A 76 -2.31 -5.99 -3.17
C VAL A 76 -2.93 -4.64 -3.45
N TRP A 77 -2.60 -3.67 -2.62
CA TRP A 77 -3.18 -2.34 -2.62
C TRP A 77 -2.09 -1.36 -3.05
N VAL A 78 -2.29 -0.67 -4.16
CA VAL A 78 -1.27 0.19 -4.76
C VAL A 78 -1.87 1.54 -5.11
N VAL A 79 -1.13 2.60 -4.80
CA VAL A 79 -1.49 3.94 -5.27
C VAL A 79 -1.09 4.06 -6.74
N THR A 80 -2.07 4.18 -7.62
CA THR A 80 -1.92 4.23 -9.08
C THR A 80 -2.42 5.56 -9.63
N MET A 81 -2.07 5.85 -10.89
CA MET A 81 -2.61 6.98 -11.61
C MET A 81 -4.12 6.82 -11.78
N ALA A 82 -4.83 7.93 -11.61
CA ALA A 82 -6.25 8.00 -11.89
C ALA A 82 -6.55 7.64 -13.36
N GLY A 83 -7.52 6.77 -13.59
CA GLY A 83 -7.98 6.44 -14.93
C GLY A 83 -8.62 7.63 -15.67
N LYS A 84 -8.81 7.50 -17.00
CA LYS A 84 -9.36 8.57 -17.87
C LYS A 84 -10.77 9.07 -17.50
N ASN A 85 -11.49 8.36 -16.62
CA ASN A 85 -12.85 8.70 -16.21
C ASN A 85 -12.91 9.66 -15.01
N VAL A 86 -11.77 10.12 -14.52
CA VAL A 86 -11.70 11.07 -13.41
C VAL A 86 -11.85 12.50 -13.93
N THR A 87 -12.96 13.13 -13.58
CA THR A 87 -13.38 14.43 -14.12
C THR A 87 -12.81 15.63 -13.36
N SER A 88 -12.33 15.44 -12.14
CA SER A 88 -11.71 16.49 -11.35
C SER A 88 -10.19 16.48 -11.49
N LYS A 89 -9.62 17.67 -11.73
CA LYS A 89 -8.17 17.90 -11.81
C LYS A 89 -7.45 17.72 -10.48
N ASP A 90 -8.18 17.54 -9.38
CA ASP A 90 -7.60 17.33 -8.05
C ASP A 90 -7.23 15.87 -7.76
N TYR A 91 -7.59 14.95 -8.66
CA TYR A 91 -7.36 13.51 -8.51
C TYR A 91 -6.39 13.03 -9.59
N ASP A 92 -5.09 13.09 -9.32
CA ASP A 92 -4.08 12.39 -10.11
C ASP A 92 -3.91 10.93 -9.65
N ARG A 93 -4.49 10.55 -8.49
CA ARG A 93 -4.24 9.26 -7.84
C ARG A 93 -5.50 8.55 -7.35
N GLU A 94 -5.40 7.24 -7.31
CA GLU A 94 -6.40 6.31 -6.79
C GLU A 94 -5.72 5.12 -6.08
N LEU A 95 -6.48 4.40 -5.26
CA LEU A 95 -6.02 3.17 -4.61
C LEU A 95 -6.59 2.00 -5.40
N SER A 96 -5.74 1.35 -6.17
CA SER A 96 -6.06 0.13 -6.89
C SER A 96 -5.86 -1.08 -6.01
N ARG A 97 -6.87 -1.96 -5.98
CA ARG A 97 -6.84 -3.25 -5.29
C ARG A 97 -6.78 -4.37 -6.30
N PHE A 98 -5.65 -5.06 -6.34
CA PHE A 98 -5.45 -6.26 -7.15
C PHE A 98 -5.61 -7.51 -6.29
N ASN A 99 -6.28 -8.52 -6.82
CA ASN A 99 -6.31 -9.83 -6.20
C ASN A 99 -4.90 -10.43 -6.14
N ALA A 100 -4.48 -10.91 -4.97
CA ALA A 100 -3.10 -11.38 -4.76
C ALA A 100 -2.80 -12.74 -5.40
N SER A 101 -3.81 -13.55 -5.74
CA SER A 101 -3.59 -14.84 -6.40
C SER A 101 -3.70 -14.75 -7.92
N THR A 102 -4.57 -13.88 -8.44
CA THR A 102 -4.85 -13.78 -9.87
C THR A 102 -4.27 -12.53 -10.54
N GLY A 103 -3.91 -11.50 -9.77
CA GLY A 103 -3.45 -10.22 -10.30
C GLY A 103 -4.57 -9.37 -10.93
N VAL A 104 -5.83 -9.81 -10.84
CA VAL A 104 -6.97 -9.09 -11.39
C VAL A 104 -7.25 -7.82 -10.57
N LEU A 105 -7.44 -6.68 -11.23
CA LEU A 105 -7.93 -5.46 -10.59
C LEU A 105 -9.38 -5.66 -10.14
N GLU A 106 -9.62 -5.63 -8.84
CA GLU A 106 -10.93 -5.86 -8.24
C GLU A 106 -11.65 -4.57 -7.84
N ALA A 107 -10.91 -3.52 -7.49
CA ALA A 107 -11.49 -2.26 -7.07
C ALA A 107 -10.52 -1.10 -7.27
N THR A 108 -11.09 0.07 -7.50
CA THR A 108 -10.39 1.35 -7.54
C THR A 108 -11.11 2.30 -6.60
N LEU A 109 -10.40 2.83 -5.61
CA LEU A 109 -10.95 3.80 -4.66
C LEU A 109 -10.35 5.18 -4.94
N GLN A 110 -11.22 6.13 -5.26
CA GLN A 110 -10.84 7.54 -5.40
C GLN A 110 -10.80 8.20 -4.02
N PHE A 111 -9.81 9.03 -3.78
CA PHE A 111 -9.73 9.85 -2.57
C PHE A 111 -9.16 11.23 -2.91
N PRO A 112 -9.65 12.32 -2.28
CA PRO A 112 -9.27 13.69 -2.62
C PRO A 112 -7.91 14.11 -2.03
N ALA A 113 -6.90 13.25 -2.09
CA ALA A 113 -5.60 13.50 -1.49
C ALA A 113 -4.43 13.35 -2.47
N ARG A 114 -3.63 14.42 -2.57
CA ARG A 114 -2.38 14.46 -3.35
C ARG A 114 -1.24 13.60 -2.77
N GLY A 115 -1.42 13.05 -1.57
CA GLY A 115 -0.52 12.10 -0.94
C GLY A 115 -1.36 10.94 -0.44
N ALA A 116 -0.95 9.72 -0.76
CA ALA A 116 -1.55 8.53 -0.19
C ALA A 116 -0.46 7.49 0.00
N ALA A 117 -0.51 6.87 1.18
CA ALA A 117 0.20 5.65 1.46
C ALA A 117 -0.84 4.55 1.66
N ALA A 118 -0.59 3.39 1.08
CA ALA A 118 -1.34 2.17 1.30
C ALA A 118 -0.58 1.32 2.32
N ILE A 119 -1.21 1.09 3.48
CA ILE A 119 -0.73 0.15 4.47
C ILE A 119 -1.86 -0.81 4.83
N PHE A 120 -1.48 -2.07 4.98
CA PHE A 120 -2.36 -3.09 5.53
C PHE A 120 -1.93 -3.45 6.96
N ASP A 121 -2.90 -3.46 7.88
CA ASP A 121 -2.75 -3.84 9.30
C ASP A 121 -1.66 -3.03 10.05
N TYR A 122 -0.73 -3.69 10.77
CA TYR A 122 0.32 -3.04 11.61
C TYR A 122 1.50 -2.42 10.84
N GLY A 123 1.38 -2.19 9.53
CA GLY A 123 2.49 -1.62 8.76
C GLY A 123 2.80 -0.18 9.17
N TRP A 124 4.04 0.24 8.87
CA TRP A 124 4.53 1.60 9.10
C TRP A 124 4.95 2.23 7.78
N PHE A 125 4.74 3.54 7.63
CA PHE A 125 5.35 4.34 6.55
C PHE A 125 6.16 5.47 7.15
N GLY A 126 7.33 5.74 6.57
CA GLY A 126 8.10 6.95 6.80
C GLY A 126 7.77 7.97 5.70
N SER A 127 7.59 9.24 6.07
CA SER A 127 7.48 10.35 5.12
C SER A 127 8.78 11.16 5.16
N LEU A 128 9.44 11.30 4.01
CA LEU A 128 10.51 12.26 3.83
C LEU A 128 9.91 13.57 3.31
N GLY A 129 9.67 14.51 4.24
CA GLY A 129 9.40 15.92 3.93
C GLY A 129 8.01 16.26 3.38
N SER A 130 7.06 16.55 4.26
CA SER A 130 5.96 17.52 4.05
C SER A 130 4.99 17.49 5.25
N THR A 131 4.59 18.65 5.74
CA THR A 131 3.80 18.88 6.97
C THR A 131 2.31 18.51 6.85
N ARG A 132 1.87 17.87 5.76
CA ARG A 132 0.48 17.44 5.55
C ARG A 132 0.43 16.00 5.06
N MET A 133 0.16 15.09 5.99
CA MET A 133 -0.05 13.66 5.72
C MET A 133 -1.53 13.40 5.46
N ASN A 134 -1.83 12.81 4.29
CA ASN A 134 -3.08 12.11 4.05
C ASN A 134 -2.69 10.63 3.85
N SER A 135 -2.88 9.81 4.88
CA SER A 135 -2.49 8.39 4.86
C SER A 135 -3.70 7.53 5.15
N ILE A 136 -3.84 6.43 4.42
CA ILE A 136 -4.95 5.49 4.62
C ILE A 136 -4.36 4.20 5.19
N ALA A 137 -4.63 3.95 6.46
CA ALA A 137 -4.35 2.68 7.10
C ALA A 137 -5.67 1.88 7.21
N TRP A 138 -5.66 0.63 6.77
CA TRP A 138 -6.81 -0.28 6.93
C TRP A 138 -6.46 -1.41 7.91
N THR A 139 -7.32 -1.66 8.89
CA THR A 139 -7.14 -2.74 9.89
C THR A 139 -8.37 -3.66 9.88
N ARG A 140 -8.16 -4.98 10.03
CA ARG A 140 -9.27 -5.93 10.29
C ARG A 140 -9.57 -5.96 11.78
N ARG A 141 -10.72 -5.43 12.18
CA ARG A 141 -11.55 -6.08 13.22
C ARG A 141 -13.03 -5.99 12.84
N PRO A 142 -13.82 -7.08 12.92
CA PRO A 142 -15.24 -6.93 13.12
C PRO A 142 -15.41 -6.42 14.55
N ILE A 143 -15.55 -5.10 14.72
CA ILE A 143 -15.87 -4.58 16.04
C ILE A 143 -17.38 -4.68 16.20
N VAL A 144 -17.81 -5.70 16.92
CA VAL A 144 -19.06 -5.64 17.67
C VAL A 144 -18.92 -4.45 18.61
N SER A 145 -19.52 -3.32 18.22
CA SER A 145 -19.52 -2.03 18.91
C SER A 145 -18.18 -1.28 19.03
N SER A 146 -17.70 -0.65 17.94
CA SER A 146 -17.17 0.71 18.08
C SER A 146 -17.16 1.43 16.75
N ARG A 147 -17.61 2.69 16.80
CA ARG A 147 -17.68 3.61 15.68
C ARG A 147 -16.29 3.77 15.06
N GLN A 148 -16.15 3.46 13.77
CA GLN A 148 -14.94 3.77 13.00
C GLN A 148 -14.85 5.29 12.80
N LEU A 149 -13.69 5.86 13.10
CA LEU A 149 -13.35 7.25 12.80
C LEU A 149 -12.41 7.25 11.58
N LEU A 150 -12.91 7.70 10.43
CA LEU A 150 -12.06 8.22 9.36
C LEU A 150 -11.54 9.58 9.82
N CYS A 151 -10.22 9.77 9.90
CA CYS A 151 -9.65 11.09 10.11
C CYS A 151 -8.75 11.45 8.94
N ALA A 152 -9.25 12.35 8.09
CA ALA A 152 -8.53 12.91 6.95
C ALA A 152 -7.45 13.93 7.37
N ASN A 153 -7.54 14.48 8.59
CA ASN A 153 -6.55 15.40 9.16
C ASN A 153 -6.54 15.28 10.69
N GLY A 154 -5.44 14.79 11.27
CA GLY A 154 -5.26 14.71 12.72
C GLY A 154 -3.90 14.16 13.13
N ARG A 155 -3.43 14.52 14.33
CA ARG A 155 -2.30 13.84 14.97
C ARG A 155 -2.83 12.60 15.68
N ALA A 156 -2.33 11.43 15.26
CA ALA A 156 -2.49 10.19 16.01
C ALA A 156 -1.30 10.04 16.95
N SER A 157 -1.56 9.83 18.24
CA SER A 157 -0.56 9.43 19.21
C SER A 157 -0.85 8.02 19.70
N TRP A 158 0.22 7.25 19.89
CA TRP A 158 0.18 5.86 20.33
C TRP A 158 0.75 5.78 21.74
N HIS A 159 -0.01 5.20 22.67
CA HIS A 159 0.43 4.99 24.04
C HIS A 159 0.34 3.50 24.40
N PRO A 160 1.33 2.94 25.10
CA PRO A 160 1.23 1.60 25.66
C PRO A 160 0.05 1.52 26.63
N PHE A 161 -0.76 0.46 26.53
CA PHE A 161 -1.87 0.18 27.45
C PHE A 161 -1.93 -1.33 27.73
N GLY A 162 -1.20 -1.77 28.76
CA GLY A 162 -1.05 -3.20 29.02
C GLY A 162 -0.37 -3.92 27.85
N SER A 163 -0.89 -5.08 27.44
CA SER A 163 -0.45 -5.82 26.24
C SER A 163 -1.03 -5.25 24.92
N LEU A 164 -1.74 -4.13 24.98
CA LEU A 164 -2.38 -3.48 23.84
C LEU A 164 -1.78 -2.10 23.59
N ILE A 165 -1.91 -1.61 22.36
CA ILE A 165 -1.61 -0.23 22.00
C ILE A 165 -2.94 0.50 21.82
N ARG A 166 -3.11 1.61 22.54
CA ARG A 166 -4.30 2.47 22.41
C ARG A 166 -3.97 3.64 21.49
N ALA A 167 -4.75 3.81 20.43
CA ALA A 167 -4.68 4.97 19.55
C ALA A 167 -5.62 6.06 20.06
N THR A 168 -5.13 7.29 20.18
CA THR A 168 -5.96 8.48 20.38
C THR A 168 -5.78 9.42 19.19
N ALA A 169 -6.89 9.75 18.53
CA ALA A 169 -6.92 10.71 17.43
C ALA A 169 -7.65 11.99 17.90
N ARG A 170 -7.00 13.15 17.74
CA ARG A 170 -7.67 14.46 17.80
C ARG A 170 -8.01 14.86 16.36
N CYS A 171 -9.28 14.82 16.01
CA CYS A 171 -9.76 15.14 14.67
C CYS A 171 -10.49 16.49 14.70
N SER A 172 -10.10 17.41 13.81
CA SER A 172 -10.81 18.67 13.60
C SER A 172 -11.62 18.56 12.29
N GLY A 173 -12.95 18.60 12.41
CA GLY A 173 -13.89 18.56 11.27
C GLY A 173 -14.39 17.15 10.95
N LEU A 174 -15.57 16.80 11.46
CA LEU A 174 -16.38 15.68 10.99
C LEU A 174 -17.53 16.27 10.15
N THR A 175 -17.67 15.87 8.89
CA THR A 175 -18.96 15.95 8.17
C THR A 175 -19.20 14.61 7.52
N GLY A 176 -20.08 13.81 8.13
CA GLY A 176 -20.66 12.61 7.53
C GLY A 176 -22.15 12.63 7.82
N GLU A 177 -22.96 12.75 6.77
CA GLU A 177 -24.38 12.40 6.81
C GLU A 177 -24.50 10.88 6.60
N ALA A 178 -25.29 10.25 7.45
CA ALA A 178 -25.63 8.84 7.35
C ALA A 178 -26.60 8.63 6.18
N MET A 179 -26.22 7.85 5.17
CA MET A 179 -27.21 7.25 4.27
C MET A 179 -27.76 5.97 4.90
N ARG A 180 -29.10 5.89 4.93
CA ARG A 180 -29.93 4.80 5.44
C ARG A 180 -29.80 3.53 4.61
#